data_AF-A0A7W0PJ80-F1
#
_entry.id   AF-A0A7W0PJ80-F1
#
_cell.length_a   1.000
_cell.length_b   1.000
_cell.length_c   1.000
_cell.angle_alpha   90.00
_cell.angle_beta   90.00
_cell.angle_gamma   90.00
#
_symmetry.space_group_name_H-M   'P 1'
#
loop_
_entity.id
_entity.type
_entity.pdbx_description
1 polymer ?
#
loop_
_entity_poly.entity_id
_entity_poly.type
_entity_poly.pdbx_seq_one_letter_code
_entity_poly.pdbx_strand_id
1 'polypeptide(L)' 'MTGTVVRIAVAQCAPALGAFGRNLDMHERWIEQARGAAASLVVFPEL' A
#
# COMPACT_ATOMS: atom_id res chain seq x y z
N MET A 1 14.43 -13.83 -23.88
CA MET A 1 13.21 -13.82 -23.06
C MET A 1 13.03 -12.41 -22.51
N THR A 2 12.11 -11.62 -23.04
CA THR A 2 11.70 -10.35 -22.42
C THR A 2 10.53 -10.65 -21.50
N GLY A 3 10.80 -10.77 -20.19
CA GLY A 3 9.76 -10.90 -19.18
C GLY A 3 9.13 -9.55 -18.84
N THR A 4 7.85 -9.55 -18.47
CA THR A 4 7.19 -8.35 -17.93
C THR A 4 7.69 -8.08 -16.52
N VAL A 5 8.17 -6.85 -16.25
CA VAL A 5 8.54 -6.41 -14.90
C VAL A 5 7.32 -5.79 -14.23
N VAL A 6 6.93 -6.33 -13.08
CA VAL A 6 5.85 -5.77 -12.24
C VAL A 6 6.46 -5.23 -10.96
N ARG A 7 6.14 -3.98 -10.62
CA ARG A 7 6.55 -3.37 -9.35
C ARG A 7 5.42 -3.48 -8.33
N ILE A 8 5.73 -4.01 -7.16
CA ILE A 8 4.77 -4.23 -6.08
C ILE A 8 5.27 -3.49 -4.84
N ALA A 9 4.40 -2.70 -4.21
CA ALA A 9 4.66 -2.08 -2.93
C ALA A 9 4.12 -2.97 -1.80
N VAL A 10 4.93 -3.17 -0.76
CA VAL A 10 4.51 -3.86 0.46
C VAL A 10 4.40 -2.82 1.55
N ALA A 11 3.17 -2.55 2.01
CA ALA A 11 2.92 -1.57 3.05
C ALA A 11 3.21 -2.19 4.41
N GLN A 12 4.24 -1.68 5.08
CA GLN A 12 4.48 -1.99 6.49
C GLN A 12 3.90 -0.86 7.34
N CYS A 13 2.72 -1.10 7.91
CA CYS A 13 1.94 -0.06 8.57
C CYS A 13 1.54 -0.45 10.01
N ALA A 14 1.08 0.54 10.78
CA ALA A 14 0.65 0.40 12.16
C ALA A 14 -0.77 0.98 12.32
N PRO A 15 -1.82 0.21 11.97
CA PRO A 15 -3.20 0.64 12.18
C PRO A 15 -3.51 0.82 13.67
N ALA A 16 -4.46 1.70 14.00
CA ALA A 16 -5.03 1.80 15.33
C ALA A 16 -6.32 1.01 15.45
N LEU A 17 -6.44 0.22 16.52
CA LEU A 17 -7.66 -0.52 16.83
C LEU A 17 -8.86 0.42 16.97
N GLY A 18 -9.94 0.11 16.27
CA GLY A 18 -11.21 0.87 16.29
C GLY A 18 -11.18 2.22 15.57
N ALA A 19 -10.02 2.74 15.16
CA ALA A 19 -9.89 4.05 14.55
C ALA A 19 -10.03 3.99 13.01
N PHE A 20 -11.21 3.60 12.52
CA PHE A 20 -11.47 3.35 11.09
C PHE A 20 -11.00 4.50 10.18
N GLY A 21 -11.40 5.74 10.47
CA GLY A 21 -11.01 6.91 9.67
C GLY A 21 -9.50 7.12 9.60
N ARG A 22 -8.81 7.05 10.75
CA ARG A 22 -7.33 7.14 10.80
C ARG A 22 -6.67 6.03 9.98
N ASN A 23 -7.20 4.81 10.04
CA ASN A 23 -6.67 3.69 9.28
C ASN A 23 -6.90 3.90 7.78
N LEU A 24 -8.07 4.40 7.38
CA LEU A 24 -8.37 4.73 5.99
C LEU A 24 -7.39 5.79 5.44
N ASP A 25 -7.20 6.90 6.16
CA ASP A 25 -6.25 7.96 5.77
C ASP A 25 -4.82 7.41 5.61
N MET A 26 -4.42 6.47 6.49
CA MET A 26 -3.13 5.80 6.40
C MET A 26 -3.01 4.93 5.13
N HIS A 27 -4.05 4.18 4.77
CA HIS A 27 -4.06 3.36 3.55
C HIS A 27 -4.01 4.24 2.29
N GLU A 28 -4.74 5.36 2.27
CA GLU A 28 -4.71 6.32 1.15
C GLU A 28 -3.30 6.88 0.91
N ARG A 29 -2.59 7.27 1.98
CA ARG A 29 -1.20 7.74 1.89
C ARG A 29 -0.26 6.67 1.33
N TRP A 30 -0.42 5.41 1.73
CA TRP A 30 0.35 4.29 1.18
C TRP A 30 0.09 4.09 -0.31
N ILE A 31 -1.17 4.21 -0.74
CA ILE A 31 -1.55 4.11 -2.15
C ILE A 31 -0.92 5.25 -2.96
N GLU A 32 -0.95 6.48 -2.45
CA GLU A 32 -0.29 7.63 -3.10
C GLU A 32 1.22 7.44 -3.23
N GLN A 33 1.88 6.99 -2.15
CA GLN A 33 3.32 6.69 -2.18
C GLN A 33 3.67 5.59 -3.20
N ALA A 34 2.90 4.51 -3.22
CA ALA A 34 3.09 3.42 -4.17
C ALA A 34 2.86 3.86 -5.62
N ARG A 35 1.87 4.72 -5.86
CA ARG A 35 1.63 5.35 -7.16
C ARG A 35 2.82 6.20 -7.59
N GLY A 36 3.36 7.02 -6.69
CA GLY A 36 4.57 7.82 -6.93
C GLY A 36 5.80 6.96 -7.25
N ALA A 37 5.88 5.75 -6.68
CA ALA A 37 6.91 4.77 -6.99
C ALA A 37 6.64 3.92 -8.25
N ALA A 38 5.56 4.18 -8.98
CA ALA A 38 5.09 3.40 -10.13
C ALA A 38 4.89 1.90 -9.82
N ALA A 39 4.40 1.59 -8.62
CA ALA A 39 3.92 0.25 -8.30
C ALA A 39 2.54 -0.01 -8.94
N SER A 40 2.33 -1.24 -9.39
CA SER A 40 1.06 -1.71 -9.98
C SER A 40 0.15 -2.41 -8.97
N LEU A 41 0.67 -2.72 -7.78
CA LEU A 41 -0.04 -3.38 -6.69
C LEU A 41 0.52 -2.89 -5.35
N VAL A 42 -0.36 -2.71 -4.37
CA VAL A 42 0.01 -2.49 -2.96
C VAL A 42 -0.58 -3.63 -2.14
N VAL A 43 0.24 -4.26 -1.32
CA VAL A 43 -0.19 -5.31 -0.37
C VAL A 43 -0.14 -4.74 1.03
N PHE A 44 -1.24 -4.88 1.77
CA PHE A 44 -1.37 -4.49 3.16
C PHE A 44 -1.36 -5.73 4.08
N PRO A 45 -1.01 -5.58 5.36
CA PRO A 45 -1.17 -6.64 6.36
C PRO A 45 -2.64 -7.06 6.51
N GLU A 46 -2.86 -8.25 7.05
CA GLU A 46 -4.20 -8.67 7.48
C GLU A 46 -4.67 -7.79 8.65
N LEU A 47 -5.92 -7.31 8.54
CA LEU A 47 -6.68 -6.50 9.52
C LEU A 47 -5.85 -5.48 10.32
#